data_AF-A0A2V7U071-F1
#
_entry.id   AF-A0A2V7U071-F1
#
_cell.length_a   1.000
_cell.length_b   1.000
_cell.length_c   1.000
_cell.angle_alpha   90.00
_cell.angle_beta   90.00
_cell.angle_gamma   90.00
#
_symmetry.space_group_name_H-M   'P 1'
#
loop_
_entity.id
_entity.type
_entity.pdbx_description
1 polymer ?
#
loop_
_entity_poly.entity_id
_entity_poly.type
_entity_poly.pdbx_seq_one_letter_code
_entity_poly.pdbx_strand_id
1 'polypeptide(L)'
;MESRALEARPAAGIETRIAGRFRERDSSLIRAVVAESCADAFGRELRAVILIGSLAREEATIVPIEGGTELLGDAEFLLLFHDRFPLPPASRVAGLESAVRARLRGEGLRAEVELSPCDSRYLRSLGPHVFAYEMRACGRIIWGDPDALSLVPSFPPEQIPREDAWRLLCNRLIEQLEPLSTLRWPCASPPVEVRYRTAKLYLDMATSFLLFAGAYAPSYRDRAQALRRLAGRGGPPVDCPLSLAAFASRVEACTRS
;
A
#
# COMPACT_ATOMS: atom_id res chain seq x y z
N MET A 1 11.82 -45.60 -25.33
CA MET A 1 11.16 -44.35 -25.72
C MET A 1 11.05 -43.51 -24.45
N GLU A 2 12.17 -42.90 -24.07
CA GLU A 2 12.31 -42.17 -22.81
C GLU A 2 11.80 -40.74 -22.98
N SER A 3 10.82 -40.38 -22.16
CA SER A 3 10.28 -39.04 -22.06
C SER A 3 11.30 -38.16 -21.33
N ARG A 4 11.92 -37.22 -22.06
CA ARG A 4 12.75 -36.16 -21.46
C ARG A 4 11.83 -35.26 -20.64
N ALA A 5 11.86 -35.44 -19.32
CA ALA A 5 11.37 -34.45 -18.38
C ALA A 5 12.05 -33.11 -18.70
N LEU A 6 11.24 -32.11 -19.02
CA LEU A 6 11.67 -30.73 -19.18
C LEU A 6 12.09 -30.25 -17.79
N GLU A 7 13.37 -30.39 -17.45
CA GLU A 7 13.95 -29.74 -16.26
C GLU A 7 13.78 -28.23 -16.44
N ALA A 8 12.76 -27.67 -15.78
CA ALA A 8 12.59 -26.25 -15.61
C ALA A 8 13.78 -25.73 -14.79
N ARG A 9 14.85 -25.33 -15.47
CA ARG A 9 15.93 -24.54 -14.87
C ARG A 9 15.29 -23.29 -14.25
N PRO A 10 15.62 -22.94 -12.99
CA PRO A 10 15.16 -21.68 -12.41
C PRO A 10 15.64 -20.55 -13.32
N ALA A 11 14.70 -19.77 -13.85
CA ALA A 11 15.03 -18.57 -14.62
C ALA A 11 16.00 -17.73 -13.77
N ALA A 12 17.22 -17.58 -14.26
CA ALA A 12 18.23 -16.72 -13.67
C ALA A 12 17.61 -15.34 -13.42
N GLY A 13 17.91 -14.79 -12.24
CA GLY A 13 17.25 -13.66 -11.60
C GLY A 13 16.65 -12.63 -12.56
N ILE A 14 15.33 -12.65 -12.69
CA ILE A 14 14.58 -11.44 -13.01
C ILE A 14 14.73 -10.55 -11.78
N GLU A 15 15.75 -9.69 -11.77
CA GLU A 15 15.88 -8.66 -10.76
C GLU A 15 14.58 -7.85 -10.78
N THR A 16 13.73 -8.07 -9.77
CA THR A 16 12.53 -7.27 -9.53
C THR A 16 12.94 -5.92 -8.93
N ARG A 17 13.90 -5.24 -9.55
CA ARG A 17 14.30 -3.89 -9.16
C ARG A 17 13.37 -2.92 -9.86
N ILE A 18 12.42 -2.39 -9.11
CA ILE A 18 11.70 -1.20 -9.53
C ILE A 18 12.67 -0.03 -9.29
N ALA A 19 12.91 0.79 -10.31
CA ALA A 19 13.80 1.95 -10.21
C ALA A 19 13.20 3.11 -9.39
N GLY A 20 12.06 2.89 -8.74
CA GLY A 20 11.37 3.87 -7.91
C GLY A 20 11.84 3.80 -6.48
N ARG A 21 11.97 4.96 -5.84
CA ARG A 21 12.32 5.07 -4.44
C ARG A 21 11.33 5.91 -3.67
N PHE A 22 11.23 5.72 -2.36
CA PHE A 22 10.58 6.74 -1.55
C PHE A 22 11.32 8.08 -1.71
N ARG A 23 10.56 9.14 -2.04
CA ARG A 23 11.08 10.49 -2.23
C ARG A 23 10.39 11.42 -1.24
N GLU A 24 11.13 11.80 -0.21
CA GLU A 24 10.59 12.64 0.88
C GLU A 24 10.04 13.98 0.37
N ARG A 25 10.71 14.62 -0.60
CA ARG A 25 10.24 15.84 -1.24
C ARG A 25 8.86 15.65 -1.90
N ASP A 26 8.72 14.62 -2.71
CA ASP A 26 7.49 14.35 -3.48
C ASP A 26 6.35 13.95 -2.54
N SER A 27 6.64 13.10 -1.54
CA SER A 27 5.69 12.76 -0.46
C SER A 27 5.23 13.99 0.31
N SER A 28 6.15 14.90 0.65
CA SER A 28 5.84 16.16 1.35
C SER A 28 4.97 17.08 0.49
N LEU A 29 5.24 17.14 -0.81
CA LEU A 29 4.42 17.91 -1.76
C LEU A 29 2.98 17.36 -1.83
N ILE A 30 2.80 16.04 -1.94
CA ILE A 30 1.47 15.42 -1.93
C ILE A 30 0.72 15.78 -0.65
N ARG A 31 1.37 15.62 0.52
CA ARG A 31 0.78 15.91 1.83
C ARG A 31 0.35 17.38 1.92
N ALA A 32 1.21 18.31 1.52
CA ALA A 32 0.93 19.74 1.57
C ALA A 32 -0.24 20.12 0.66
N VAL A 33 -0.20 19.70 -0.61
CA VAL A 33 -1.26 20.01 -1.58
C VAL A 33 -2.61 19.45 -1.13
N VAL A 34 -2.65 18.21 -0.65
CA VAL A 34 -3.89 17.59 -0.15
C VAL A 34 -4.41 18.30 1.09
N ALA A 35 -3.54 18.57 2.08
CA ALA A 35 -3.92 19.26 3.30
C ALA A 35 -4.53 20.65 3.02
N GLU A 36 -3.84 21.47 2.22
CA GLU A 36 -4.31 22.80 1.84
C GLU A 36 -5.63 22.74 1.08
N SER A 37 -5.73 21.89 0.05
CA SER A 37 -6.95 21.80 -0.76
C SER A 37 -8.15 21.27 0.05
N CYS A 38 -7.94 20.34 0.99
CA CYS A 38 -9.00 19.88 1.89
C CYS A 38 -9.40 20.96 2.91
N ALA A 39 -8.44 21.69 3.46
CA ALA A 39 -8.70 22.78 4.39
C ALA A 39 -9.49 23.92 3.73
N ASP A 40 -9.12 24.29 2.50
CA ASP A 40 -9.83 25.31 1.72
C ASP A 40 -11.25 24.86 1.38
N ALA A 41 -11.43 23.58 1.01
CA ALA A 41 -12.73 23.06 0.58
C ALA A 41 -13.69 22.78 1.74
N PHE A 42 -13.18 22.38 2.92
CA PHE A 42 -13.99 21.82 4.01
C PHE A 42 -13.64 22.33 5.41
N GLY A 43 -12.75 23.32 5.57
CA GLY A 43 -12.06 23.57 6.85
C GLY A 43 -12.94 23.71 8.11
N ARG A 44 -14.18 24.22 8.01
CA ARG A 44 -15.10 24.29 9.16
C ARG A 44 -15.80 22.96 9.49
N GLU A 45 -15.98 22.13 8.47
CA GLU A 45 -16.65 20.84 8.53
C GLU A 45 -15.67 19.71 8.92
N LEU A 46 -14.42 19.87 8.51
CA LEU A 46 -13.34 18.90 8.64
C LEU A 46 -12.68 18.97 10.01
N ARG A 47 -12.53 17.81 10.64
CA ARG A 47 -11.81 17.62 11.92
C ARG A 47 -10.34 17.29 11.69
N ALA A 48 -10.05 16.39 10.74
CA ALA A 48 -8.68 15.99 10.43
C ALA A 48 -8.57 15.42 9.00
N VAL A 49 -7.34 15.47 8.46
CA VAL A 49 -6.94 14.72 7.26
C VAL A 49 -5.91 13.68 7.67
N ILE A 50 -6.23 12.41 7.42
CA ILE A 50 -5.42 11.27 7.82
C ILE A 50 -4.82 10.64 6.56
N LEU A 51 -3.50 10.69 6.43
CA LEU A 51 -2.77 9.93 5.41
C LEU A 51 -2.63 8.47 5.86
N ILE A 52 -2.96 7.56 4.95
CA ILE A 52 -2.87 6.11 5.14
C ILE A 52 -2.04 5.47 4.01
N GLY A 53 -2.04 4.14 3.93
CA GLY A 53 -1.41 3.44 2.81
C GLY A 53 0.12 3.46 2.83
N SER A 54 0.72 3.29 1.64
CA SER A 54 2.18 3.20 1.47
C SER A 54 2.90 4.51 1.77
N LEU A 55 2.28 5.66 1.49
CA LEU A 55 2.84 6.98 1.79
C LEU A 55 2.91 7.29 3.29
N ALA A 56 1.94 6.81 4.09
CA ALA A 56 1.98 6.93 5.54
C ALA A 56 3.15 6.14 6.16
N ARG A 57 3.44 4.97 5.56
CA ARG A 57 4.53 4.06 5.95
C ARG A 57 5.91 4.48 5.45
N GLU A 58 5.98 5.49 4.57
CA GLU A 58 7.22 5.87 3.87
C GLU A 58 7.77 4.75 2.98
N GLU A 59 6.86 4.00 2.37
CA GLU A 59 7.13 2.83 1.52
C GLU A 59 6.47 2.96 0.13
N ALA A 60 6.11 4.20 -0.24
CA ALA A 60 5.57 4.51 -1.56
C ALA A 60 6.67 4.46 -2.63
N THR A 61 6.31 3.95 -3.80
CA THR A 61 7.22 3.85 -4.95
C THR A 61 7.01 5.05 -5.87
N ILE A 62 7.98 5.95 -5.93
CA ILE A 62 7.95 7.11 -6.83
C ILE A 62 9.05 6.97 -7.88
N VAL A 63 8.66 7.00 -9.15
CA VAL A 63 9.56 6.82 -10.31
C VAL A 63 9.74 8.14 -11.07
N PRO A 64 10.92 8.37 -11.67
CA PRO A 64 11.09 9.47 -12.61
C PRO A 64 10.34 9.18 -13.92
N ILE A 65 9.74 10.21 -14.49
CA ILE A 65 9.11 10.20 -15.81
C ILE A 65 9.59 11.43 -16.61
N GLU A 66 9.25 11.48 -17.90
CA GLU A 66 9.49 12.70 -18.67
C GLU A 66 8.74 13.89 -18.07
N GLY A 67 9.48 14.94 -17.71
CA GLY A 67 8.92 16.17 -17.14
C GLY A 67 8.61 16.10 -15.64
N GLY A 68 9.02 15.06 -14.91
CA GLY A 68 8.79 15.01 -13.47
C GLY A 68 8.88 13.64 -12.81
N THR A 69 8.00 13.39 -11.85
CA THR A 69 7.88 12.10 -11.14
C THR A 69 6.45 11.58 -11.15
N GLU A 70 6.33 10.28 -10.90
CA GLU A 70 5.06 9.57 -10.82
C GLU A 70 5.04 8.68 -9.59
N LEU A 71 4.00 8.80 -8.77
CA LEU A 71 3.67 7.83 -7.72
C LEU A 71 3.05 6.59 -8.36
N LEU A 72 3.65 5.43 -8.12
CA LEU A 72 3.05 4.15 -8.50
C LEU A 72 2.07 3.68 -7.41
N GLY A 73 0.81 3.55 -7.80
CA GLY A 73 -0.32 3.33 -6.90
C GLY A 73 -0.92 4.66 -6.43
N ASP A 74 -1.78 4.57 -5.42
CA ASP A 74 -2.61 5.70 -5.00
C ASP A 74 -2.09 6.37 -3.72
N ALA A 75 -2.34 7.67 -3.60
CA ALA A 75 -2.21 8.42 -2.37
C ALA A 75 -3.56 8.46 -1.65
N GLU A 76 -3.69 7.65 -0.60
CA GLU A 76 -4.95 7.42 0.10
C GLU A 76 -5.08 8.29 1.36
N PHE A 77 -6.21 8.98 1.49
CA PHE A 77 -6.52 9.84 2.64
C PHE A 77 -7.93 9.61 3.17
N LEU A 78 -8.06 9.58 4.50
CA LEU A 78 -9.36 9.74 5.14
C LEU A 78 -9.60 11.19 5.52
N LEU A 79 -10.76 11.70 5.14
CA LEU A 79 -11.25 13.02 5.54
C LEU A 79 -12.19 12.83 6.72
N LEU A 80 -11.71 13.09 7.94
CA LEU A 80 -12.54 12.94 9.14
C LEU A 80 -13.35 14.23 9.35
N PHE A 81 -14.66 14.14 9.22
CA PHE A 81 -15.58 15.25 9.47
C PHE A 81 -16.04 15.28 10.93
N HIS A 82 -16.37 16.47 11.45
CA HIS A 82 -17.04 16.55 12.74
C HIS A 82 -18.44 15.94 12.65
N ASP A 83 -18.83 15.14 13.64
CA ASP A 83 -20.08 14.37 13.68
C ASP A 83 -21.37 15.21 13.52
N ARG A 84 -21.27 16.54 13.71
CA ARG A 84 -22.38 17.49 13.52
C ARG A 84 -22.65 17.87 12.07
N PHE A 85 -21.73 17.59 11.15
CA PHE A 85 -21.88 17.89 9.72
C PHE A 85 -22.13 16.61 8.93
N PRO A 86 -22.96 16.66 7.88
CA PRO A 86 -23.10 15.54 6.96
C PRO A 86 -21.81 15.33 6.17
N LEU A 87 -21.55 14.08 5.76
CA LEU A 87 -20.46 13.79 4.83
C LEU A 87 -20.75 14.44 3.47
N PRO A 88 -19.74 14.98 2.78
CA PRO A 88 -19.92 15.58 1.47
C PRO A 88 -20.37 14.54 0.43
N PRO A 89 -21.16 14.94 -0.58
CA PRO A 89 -21.54 14.04 -1.67
C PRO A 89 -20.31 13.61 -2.48
N ALA A 90 -20.34 12.40 -3.03
CA ALA A 90 -19.24 11.81 -3.79
C ALA A 90 -18.77 12.70 -4.96
N SER A 91 -19.68 13.45 -5.60
CA SER A 91 -19.33 14.38 -6.68
C SER A 91 -18.45 15.55 -6.22
N ARG A 92 -18.66 16.06 -4.99
CA ARG A 92 -17.83 17.14 -4.40
C ARG A 92 -16.43 16.61 -4.10
N VAL A 93 -16.34 15.37 -3.63
CA VAL A 93 -15.07 14.69 -3.34
C VAL A 93 -14.29 14.42 -4.63
N ALA A 94 -14.92 13.82 -5.64
CA ALA A 94 -14.31 13.57 -6.94
C ALA A 94 -13.83 14.87 -7.63
N GLY A 95 -14.59 15.95 -7.49
CA GLY A 95 -14.18 17.28 -7.95
C GLY A 95 -12.91 17.78 -7.27
N LEU A 96 -12.80 17.58 -5.95
CA LEU A 96 -11.59 17.94 -5.19
C LEU A 96 -10.39 17.06 -5.57
N GLU A 97 -10.56 15.75 -5.69
CA GLU A 97 -9.52 14.83 -6.17
C GLU A 97 -8.98 15.27 -7.54
N SER A 98 -9.86 15.62 -8.47
CA SER A 98 -9.46 16.13 -9.78
C SER A 98 -8.66 17.43 -9.68
N ALA A 99 -9.06 18.36 -8.81
CA ALA A 99 -8.35 19.62 -8.60
C ALA A 99 -6.96 19.39 -7.98
N VAL A 100 -6.87 18.52 -6.97
CA VAL A 100 -5.61 18.11 -6.35
C VAL A 100 -4.68 17.47 -7.37
N ARG A 101 -5.16 16.50 -8.17
CA ARG A 101 -4.36 15.87 -9.24
C ARG A 101 -3.87 16.88 -10.27
N ALA A 102 -4.71 17.84 -10.65
CA ALA A 102 -4.31 18.91 -11.57
C ALA A 102 -3.21 19.80 -10.97
N ARG A 103 -3.32 20.15 -9.69
CA ARG A 103 -2.32 20.94 -8.97
C ARG A 103 -0.99 20.21 -8.85
N LEU A 104 -1.00 18.93 -8.44
CA LEU A 104 0.21 18.09 -8.37
C LEU A 104 0.89 17.97 -9.74
N ARG A 105 0.09 17.80 -10.80
CA ARG A 105 0.60 17.75 -12.18
C ARG A 105 1.27 19.06 -12.59
N GLY A 106 0.74 20.21 -12.17
CA GLY A 106 1.36 21.53 -12.38
C GLY A 106 2.74 21.67 -11.72
N GLU A 107 2.96 20.93 -10.63
CA GLU A 107 4.25 20.86 -9.91
C GLU A 107 5.18 19.75 -10.44
N GLY A 108 4.83 19.10 -11.54
CA GLY A 108 5.62 18.02 -12.13
C GLY A 108 5.49 16.67 -11.41
N LEU A 109 4.43 16.45 -10.62
CA LEU A 109 4.18 15.18 -9.95
C LEU A 109 2.85 14.57 -10.40
N ARG A 110 2.90 13.37 -10.98
CA ARG A 110 1.71 12.57 -11.28
C ARG A 110 1.43 11.64 -10.10
N ALA A 111 0.24 11.75 -9.52
CA ALA A 111 -0.21 10.84 -8.48
C ALA A 111 -1.72 10.69 -8.61
N GLU A 112 -2.21 9.46 -8.48
CA GLU A 112 -3.60 9.24 -8.16
C GLU A 112 -3.83 9.57 -6.69
N VAL A 113 -4.97 10.19 -6.40
CA VAL A 113 -5.34 10.63 -5.05
C VAL A 113 -6.75 10.16 -4.78
N GLU A 114 -6.91 9.45 -3.67
CA GLU A 114 -8.19 8.98 -3.16
C GLU A 114 -8.50 9.70 -1.85
N LEU A 115 -9.64 10.36 -1.79
CA LEU A 115 -10.15 11.04 -0.60
C LEU A 115 -11.41 10.33 -0.13
N SER A 116 -11.38 9.66 1.01
CA SER A 116 -12.55 8.95 1.55
C SER A 116 -13.12 9.71 2.76
N PRO A 117 -14.29 10.36 2.64
CA PRO A 117 -14.95 11.00 3.78
C PRO A 117 -15.40 9.97 4.82
N CYS A 118 -15.18 10.27 6.10
CA CYS A 118 -15.66 9.48 7.20
C CYS A 118 -16.00 10.35 8.42
N ASP A 119 -16.71 9.76 9.39
CA ASP A 119 -17.02 10.40 10.66
C ASP A 119 -16.36 9.65 11.84
N SER A 120 -16.50 10.17 13.06
CA SER A 120 -15.88 9.55 14.22
C SER A 120 -16.47 8.16 14.54
N ARG A 121 -17.69 7.86 14.08
CA ARG A 121 -18.34 6.55 14.31
C ARG A 121 -17.70 5.49 13.44
N TYR A 122 -17.37 5.82 12.18
CA TYR A 122 -16.63 4.94 11.29
C TYR A 122 -15.32 4.49 11.95
N LEU A 123 -14.47 5.43 12.39
CA LEU A 123 -13.18 5.09 13.01
C LEU A 123 -13.33 4.22 14.27
N ARG A 124 -14.29 4.55 15.14
CA ARG A 124 -14.56 3.77 16.37
C ARG A 124 -15.15 2.39 16.10
N SER A 125 -15.83 2.22 14.97
CA SER A 125 -16.46 0.95 14.59
C SER A 125 -15.50 -0.04 13.91
N LEU A 126 -14.28 0.39 13.57
CA LEU A 126 -13.30 -0.47 12.92
C LEU A 126 -12.96 -1.67 13.82
N GLY A 127 -13.26 -2.87 13.31
CA GLY A 127 -12.87 -4.13 13.94
C GLY A 127 -11.44 -4.55 13.57
N PRO A 128 -10.99 -5.71 14.09
CA PRO A 128 -9.70 -6.28 13.73
C PRO A 128 -9.58 -6.58 12.23
N HIS A 129 -8.80 -5.77 11.52
CA HIS A 129 -8.48 -5.90 10.10
C HIS A 129 -7.07 -5.35 9.85
N VAL A 130 -6.40 -5.83 8.80
CA VAL A 130 -5.10 -5.34 8.32
C VAL A 130 -5.15 -3.83 8.12
N PHE A 131 -6.17 -3.33 7.42
CA PHE A 131 -6.36 -1.90 7.17
C PHE A 131 -6.39 -1.06 8.45
N ALA A 132 -7.23 -1.44 9.42
CA ALA A 132 -7.37 -0.71 10.67
C ALA A 132 -6.11 -0.80 11.55
N TYR A 133 -5.45 -1.97 11.56
CA TYR A 133 -4.18 -2.16 12.26
C TYR A 133 -3.08 -1.25 11.71
N GLU A 134 -2.90 -1.27 10.39
CA GLU A 134 -1.91 -0.46 9.69
C GLU A 134 -2.21 1.04 9.82
N MET A 135 -3.48 1.44 9.70
CA MET A 135 -3.90 2.83 9.88
C MET A 135 -3.53 3.33 11.27
N ARG A 136 -3.83 2.56 12.33
CA ARG A 136 -3.50 2.97 13.70
C ARG A 136 -2.00 3.00 13.95
N ALA A 137 -1.25 2.04 13.41
CA ALA A 137 0.20 1.93 13.65
C ALA A 137 1.04 2.89 12.81
N CYS A 138 0.65 3.14 11.56
CA CYS A 138 1.45 3.85 10.57
C CYS A 138 0.79 5.10 10.01
N GLY A 139 -0.51 5.30 10.22
CA GLY A 139 -1.23 6.49 9.76
C GLY A 139 -0.59 7.78 10.25
N ARG A 140 -0.81 8.85 9.48
CA ARG A 140 -0.28 10.19 9.79
C ARG A 140 -1.40 11.22 9.74
N ILE A 141 -1.55 12.01 10.78
CA ILE A 141 -2.35 13.24 10.70
C ILE A 141 -1.54 14.27 9.93
N ILE A 142 -2.07 14.74 8.80
CA ILE A 142 -1.41 15.78 7.99
C ILE A 142 -2.07 17.15 8.13
N TRP A 143 -3.27 17.19 8.72
CA TRP A 143 -4.00 18.41 9.04
C TRP A 143 -5.04 18.16 10.13
N GLY A 144 -5.29 19.16 10.99
CA GLY A 144 -6.36 19.14 11.99
C GLY A 144 -5.98 18.47 13.32
N ASP A 145 -6.94 17.77 13.93
CA ASP A 145 -6.82 17.14 15.25
C ASP A 145 -5.71 16.07 15.32
N PRO A 146 -4.62 16.28 16.09
CA PRO A 146 -3.50 15.35 16.16
C PRO A 146 -3.87 14.01 16.81
N ASP A 147 -4.95 13.97 17.59
CA ASP A 147 -5.38 12.79 18.33
C ASP A 147 -6.44 11.98 17.56
N ALA A 148 -6.79 12.35 16.33
CA ALA A 148 -7.87 11.70 15.57
C ALA A 148 -7.66 10.18 15.38
N LEU A 149 -6.41 9.71 15.20
CA LEU A 149 -6.09 8.28 15.09
C LEU A 149 -6.34 7.49 16.37
N SER A 150 -6.42 8.16 17.53
CA SER A 150 -6.75 7.50 18.81
C SER A 150 -8.16 6.90 18.81
N LEU A 151 -9.04 7.36 17.91
CA LEU A 151 -10.41 6.86 17.73
C LEU A 151 -10.45 5.44 17.16
N VAL A 152 -9.44 5.03 16.39
CA VAL A 152 -9.37 3.68 15.83
C VAL A 152 -9.11 2.69 16.97
N PRO A 153 -9.89 1.63 17.18
CA PRO A 153 -9.61 0.68 18.27
C PRO A 153 -8.21 0.08 18.20
N SER A 154 -7.61 -0.15 19.38
CA SER A 154 -6.36 -0.91 19.47
C SER A 154 -6.66 -2.38 19.61
N PHE A 155 -6.02 -3.21 18.80
CA PHE A 155 -6.08 -4.66 18.90
C PHE A 155 -4.72 -5.24 18.51
N PRO A 156 -4.34 -6.39 19.07
CA PRO A 156 -3.11 -7.06 18.74
C PRO A 156 -3.27 -7.81 17.39
N PRO A 157 -2.18 -8.03 16.63
CA PRO A 157 -2.25 -8.58 15.27
C PRO A 157 -2.87 -9.99 15.22
N GLU A 158 -2.86 -10.75 16.30
CA GLU A 158 -3.45 -12.09 16.40
C GLU A 158 -4.98 -12.08 16.33
N GLN A 159 -5.61 -10.93 16.58
CA GLN A 159 -7.07 -10.78 16.42
C GLN A 159 -7.50 -10.55 14.97
N ILE A 160 -6.57 -10.24 14.07
CA ILE A 160 -6.90 -10.04 12.65
C ILE A 160 -7.36 -11.38 12.04
N PRO A 161 -8.57 -11.46 11.49
CA PRO A 161 -9.06 -12.67 10.86
C PRO A 161 -8.16 -13.11 9.71
N ARG A 162 -7.85 -14.40 9.64
CA ARG A 162 -7.11 -14.99 8.51
C ARG A 162 -7.83 -14.81 7.16
N GLU A 163 -9.14 -14.61 7.18
CA GLU A 163 -9.90 -14.27 5.98
C GLU A 163 -9.41 -12.95 5.34
N ASP A 164 -8.96 -11.99 6.14
CA ASP A 164 -8.43 -10.71 5.66
C ASP A 164 -7.16 -10.92 4.82
N ALA A 165 -6.28 -11.80 5.28
CA ALA A 165 -5.09 -12.25 4.55
C ALA A 165 -5.41 -12.94 3.22
N TRP A 166 -6.49 -13.71 3.18
CA TRP A 166 -6.96 -14.38 1.97
C TRP A 166 -7.56 -13.39 0.97
N ARG A 167 -8.48 -12.51 1.42
CA ARG A 167 -9.13 -11.49 0.59
C ARG A 167 -8.10 -10.55 -0.06
N LEU A 168 -7.09 -10.12 0.71
CA LEU A 168 -5.99 -9.29 0.22
C LEU A 168 -5.23 -9.97 -0.95
N LEU A 169 -4.94 -11.26 -0.83
CA LEU A 169 -4.31 -12.01 -1.94
C LEU A 169 -5.23 -12.14 -3.15
N CYS A 170 -6.51 -12.43 -2.96
CA CYS A 170 -7.48 -12.50 -4.05
C CYS A 170 -7.56 -11.17 -4.82
N ASN A 171 -7.64 -10.04 -4.11
CA ASN A 171 -7.64 -8.71 -4.72
C ASN A 171 -6.35 -8.49 -5.52
N ARG A 172 -5.20 -8.83 -4.93
CA ARG A 172 -3.90 -8.68 -5.59
C ARG A 172 -3.75 -9.55 -6.85
N LEU A 173 -4.35 -10.73 -6.88
CA LEU A 173 -4.37 -11.60 -8.07
C LEU A 173 -5.20 -10.98 -9.20
N ILE A 174 -6.35 -10.38 -8.89
CA ILE A 174 -7.16 -9.66 -9.87
C ILE A 174 -6.38 -8.46 -10.41
N GLU A 175 -5.71 -7.70 -9.54
CA GLU A 175 -4.85 -6.60 -9.95
C GLU A 175 -3.69 -7.04 -10.88
N GLN A 176 -3.21 -8.29 -10.82
CA GLN A 176 -2.21 -8.77 -11.80
C GLN A 176 -2.76 -8.83 -13.22
N LEU A 177 -4.08 -8.95 -13.40
CA LEU A 177 -4.72 -9.13 -14.70
C LEU A 177 -4.89 -7.81 -15.47
N GLU A 178 -5.00 -6.68 -14.77
CA GLU A 178 -5.18 -5.35 -15.37
C GLU A 178 -4.14 -5.01 -16.46
N PRO A 179 -2.82 -5.12 -16.21
CA PRO A 179 -1.82 -4.80 -17.24
C PRO A 179 -1.75 -5.85 -18.37
N LEU A 180 -2.34 -7.05 -18.20
CA LEU A 180 -2.27 -8.08 -19.25
C LEU A 180 -3.03 -7.67 -20.52
N SER A 181 -4.03 -6.80 -20.38
CA SER A 181 -4.79 -6.27 -21.52
C SER A 181 -3.94 -5.44 -22.49
N THR A 182 -2.86 -4.84 -22.01
CA THR A 182 -1.96 -3.97 -22.79
C THR A 182 -0.57 -4.57 -23.00
N LEU A 183 -0.25 -5.67 -22.30
CA LEU A 183 1.04 -6.34 -22.39
C LEU A 183 1.18 -7.07 -23.74
N ARG A 184 2.25 -6.72 -24.48
CA ARG A 184 2.65 -7.45 -25.69
C ARG A 184 3.76 -8.44 -25.37
N TRP A 185 3.54 -9.71 -25.69
CA TRP A 185 4.52 -10.78 -25.53
C TRP A 185 5.03 -11.27 -26.90
N PRO A 186 6.32 -11.59 -27.08
CA PRO A 186 7.40 -11.51 -26.09
C PRO A 186 7.87 -10.08 -25.82
N CYS A 187 8.25 -9.79 -24.56
CA CYS A 187 8.94 -8.55 -24.20
C CYS A 187 10.33 -8.86 -23.65
N ALA A 188 11.35 -8.07 -24.02
CA ALA A 188 12.71 -8.25 -23.52
C ALA A 188 12.81 -7.96 -22.01
N SER A 189 11.99 -7.06 -21.49
CA SER A 189 11.83 -6.78 -20.06
C SER A 189 10.37 -6.42 -19.75
N PRO A 190 9.78 -6.91 -18.65
CA PRO A 190 8.42 -6.53 -18.26
C PRO A 190 8.29 -5.02 -18.04
N PRO A 191 7.18 -4.37 -18.43
CA PRO A 191 6.91 -2.95 -18.15
C PRO A 191 7.01 -2.59 -16.65
N VAL A 192 7.19 -1.31 -16.34
CA VAL A 192 7.38 -0.86 -14.94
C VAL A 192 6.16 -1.18 -14.07
N GLU A 193 4.96 -1.08 -14.64
CA GLU A 193 3.68 -1.38 -14.01
C GLU A 193 3.59 -2.87 -13.65
N VAL A 194 4.05 -3.75 -14.53
CA VAL A 194 4.10 -5.20 -14.29
C VAL A 194 5.10 -5.53 -13.18
N ARG A 195 6.29 -4.91 -13.19
CA ARG A 195 7.29 -5.08 -12.13
C ARG A 195 6.77 -4.57 -10.77
N TYR A 196 6.09 -3.42 -10.77
CA TYR A 196 5.46 -2.84 -9.59
C TYR A 196 4.39 -3.77 -8.99
N ARG A 197 3.46 -4.24 -9.82
CA ARG A 197 2.42 -5.18 -9.39
C ARG A 197 2.99 -6.52 -8.93
N THR A 198 4.07 -6.99 -9.54
CA THR A 198 4.78 -8.20 -9.09
C THR A 198 5.42 -8.00 -7.71
N ALA A 199 6.06 -6.86 -7.46
CA ALA A 199 6.61 -6.57 -6.14
C ALA A 199 5.50 -6.48 -5.08
N LYS A 200 4.40 -5.80 -5.39
CA LYS A 200 3.22 -5.72 -4.52
C LYS A 200 2.62 -7.10 -4.23
N LEU A 201 2.64 -8.02 -5.20
CA LEU A 201 2.26 -9.41 -4.96
C LEU A 201 3.16 -10.08 -3.91
N TYR A 202 4.48 -9.94 -4.00
CA TYR A 202 5.37 -10.49 -2.96
C TYR A 202 5.11 -9.88 -1.58
N LEU A 203 4.85 -8.58 -1.50
CA LEU A 203 4.51 -7.91 -0.25
C LEU A 203 3.21 -8.42 0.35
N ASP A 204 2.18 -8.63 -0.47
CA ASP A 204 0.87 -9.14 -0.03
C ASP A 204 0.90 -10.64 0.30
N MET A 205 1.74 -11.42 -0.40
CA MET A 205 2.09 -12.77 0.02
C MET A 205 2.76 -12.79 1.39
N ALA A 206 3.64 -11.83 1.68
CA ALA A 206 4.31 -11.75 2.99
C ALA A 206 3.31 -11.38 4.09
N THR A 207 2.44 -10.40 3.83
CA THR A 207 1.31 -10.02 4.70
C THR A 207 0.48 -11.26 5.04
N SER A 208 0.05 -12.01 4.01
CA SER A 208 -0.78 -13.18 4.19
C SER A 208 -0.06 -14.27 4.99
N PHE A 209 1.14 -14.67 4.56
CA PHE A 209 1.94 -15.68 5.26
C PHE A 209 2.18 -15.34 6.74
N LEU A 210 2.53 -14.09 7.05
CA LEU A 210 2.83 -13.67 8.42
C LEU A 210 1.59 -13.64 9.31
N LEU A 211 0.39 -13.35 8.78
CA LEU A 211 -0.86 -13.49 9.51
C LEU A 211 -1.15 -14.95 9.88
N PHE A 212 -0.96 -15.88 8.94
CA PHE A 212 -1.10 -17.31 9.22
C PHE A 212 -0.03 -17.83 10.20
N ALA A 213 1.19 -17.30 10.13
CA ALA A 213 2.29 -17.66 11.01
C ALA A 213 2.25 -16.96 12.39
N GLY A 214 1.28 -16.07 12.65
CA GLY A 214 1.19 -15.32 13.92
C GLY A 214 2.34 -14.34 14.15
N ALA A 215 2.94 -13.80 13.08
CA ALA A 215 4.12 -12.93 13.12
C ALA A 215 3.91 -11.64 12.30
N TYR A 216 2.66 -11.23 12.13
CA TYR A 216 2.29 -10.07 11.32
C TYR A 216 2.79 -8.75 11.92
N ALA A 217 3.18 -7.83 11.05
CA ALA A 217 3.76 -6.54 11.39
C ALA A 217 3.20 -5.43 10.47
N PRO A 218 3.16 -4.16 10.92
CA PRO A 218 2.36 -3.11 10.28
C PRO A 218 2.98 -2.50 9.01
N SER A 219 4.30 -2.50 8.84
CA SER A 219 4.96 -1.99 7.61
C SER A 219 5.53 -3.11 6.74
N TYR A 220 5.77 -2.85 5.46
CA TYR A 220 6.42 -3.83 4.58
C TYR A 220 7.83 -4.16 5.06
N ARG A 221 8.58 -3.15 5.55
CA ARG A 221 9.92 -3.32 6.12
C ARG A 221 9.89 -4.21 7.36
N ASP A 222 8.93 -4.01 8.27
CA ASP A 222 8.80 -4.85 9.46
C ASP A 222 8.42 -6.29 9.09
N ARG A 223 7.58 -6.48 8.06
CA ARG A 223 7.25 -7.80 7.52
C ARG A 223 8.46 -8.49 6.93
N ALA A 224 9.26 -7.79 6.13
CA ALA A 224 10.50 -8.34 5.58
C ALA A 224 11.46 -8.81 6.70
N GLN A 225 11.59 -8.01 7.76
CA GLN A 225 12.38 -8.40 8.93
C GLN A 225 11.79 -9.59 9.68
N ALA A 226 10.47 -9.63 9.89
CA ALA A 226 9.78 -10.74 10.54
C ALA A 226 9.97 -12.04 9.76
N LEU A 227 9.82 -11.98 8.43
CA LEU A 227 10.00 -13.11 7.54
C LEU A 227 11.44 -13.63 7.55
N ARG A 228 12.43 -12.72 7.53
CA ARG A 228 13.86 -13.07 7.68
C ARG A 228 14.15 -13.74 9.02
N ARG A 229 13.57 -13.25 10.12
CA ARG A 229 13.71 -13.88 11.45
C ARG A 229 13.12 -15.29 11.49
N LEU A 230 11.95 -15.50 10.89
CA LEU A 230 11.34 -16.83 10.77
C LEU A 230 12.21 -17.80 9.94
N ALA A 231 12.77 -17.32 8.82
CA ALA A 231 13.66 -18.11 7.98
C ALA A 231 14.91 -18.60 8.74
N GLY A 232 15.47 -17.77 9.64
CA GLY A 232 16.65 -18.11 10.44
C GLY A 232 16.40 -19.07 11.61
N ARG A 233 15.15 -19.26 12.05
CA ARG A 233 14.78 -20.06 13.23
C ARG A 233 14.37 -21.51 12.91
N GLY A 234 14.52 -21.96 11.66
CA GLY A 234 14.17 -23.33 11.24
C GLY A 234 12.74 -23.48 10.70
N GLY A 235 12.07 -22.37 10.39
CA GLY A 235 10.76 -22.37 9.71
C GLY A 235 9.59 -21.94 10.60
N PRO A 236 8.44 -21.66 9.99
CA PRO A 236 7.22 -21.26 10.69
C PRO A 236 6.51 -22.51 11.26
N PRO A 237 5.50 -22.35 12.13
CA PRO A 237 4.69 -23.46 12.62
C PRO A 237 3.69 -24.02 11.58
N VAL A 238 3.81 -23.62 10.32
CA VAL A 238 2.89 -23.98 9.22
C VAL A 238 3.67 -24.59 8.06
N ASP A 239 3.09 -25.58 7.36
CA ASP A 239 3.68 -26.11 6.15
C ASP A 239 3.82 -25.02 5.10
N CYS A 240 5.06 -24.71 4.72
CA CYS A 240 5.36 -23.68 3.73
C CYS A 240 5.75 -24.36 2.41
N PRO A 241 4.97 -24.19 1.32
CA PRO A 241 5.32 -24.75 0.02
C PRO A 241 6.48 -24.01 -0.66
N LEU A 242 6.96 -22.92 -0.05
CA LEU A 242 8.03 -22.07 -0.58
C LEU A 242 9.31 -22.26 0.24
N SER A 243 10.46 -22.15 -0.42
CA SER A 243 11.72 -21.92 0.30
C SER A 243 11.64 -20.58 1.04
N LEU A 244 11.51 -20.64 2.37
CA LEU A 244 11.30 -19.45 3.19
C LEU A 244 12.47 -18.46 3.06
N ALA A 245 13.70 -18.95 2.92
CA ALA A 245 14.87 -18.12 2.68
C ALA A 245 14.80 -17.38 1.33
N ALA A 246 14.41 -18.08 0.26
CA ALA A 246 14.26 -17.47 -1.06
C ALA A 246 13.10 -16.45 -1.08
N PHE A 247 11.99 -16.77 -0.42
CA PHE A 247 10.85 -15.88 -0.30
C PHE A 247 11.20 -14.62 0.51
N ALA A 248 11.85 -14.77 1.67
CA ALA A 248 12.32 -13.66 2.49
C ALA A 248 13.25 -12.71 1.71
N SER A 249 14.18 -13.26 0.92
CA SER A 249 15.08 -12.47 0.08
C SER A 249 14.32 -11.66 -0.98
N ARG A 250 13.30 -12.25 -1.63
CA ARG A 250 12.46 -11.54 -2.61
C ARG A 250 11.64 -10.42 -1.97
N VAL A 251 11.02 -10.68 -0.82
CA VAL A 251 10.27 -9.68 -0.07
C VAL A 251 11.17 -8.53 0.35
N GLU A 252 12.37 -8.82 0.87
CA GLU A 252 13.35 -7.79 1.23
C GLU A 252 13.72 -6.91 0.03
N ALA A 253 13.96 -7.50 -1.14
CA ALA A 253 14.22 -6.74 -2.37
C ALA A 253 13.06 -5.80 -2.74
N CYS A 254 11.81 -6.21 -2.50
CA CYS A 254 10.62 -5.40 -2.76
C CYS A 254 10.44 -4.22 -1.78
N THR A 255 11.14 -4.22 -0.64
CA THR A 255 11.09 -3.12 0.36
C THR A 255 12.18 -2.07 0.21
N ARG A 256 13.12 -2.28 -0.74
CA ARG A 256 14.27 -1.38 -0.98
C ARG A 256 13.96 -0.26 -1.98
N SER A 257 12.67 0.05 -2.18
CA SER A 257 12.19 1.25 -2.85
C SER A 257 12.61 2.48 -2.06
#